data_AF-A0A6I1JW51-F1
#
_entry.id   AF-A0A6I1JW51-F1
#
_cell.length_a   1.000
_cell.length_b   1.000
_cell.length_c   1.000
_cell.angle_alpha   90.00
_cell.angle_beta   90.00
_cell.angle_gamma   90.00
#
_symmetry.space_group_name_H-M   'P 1'
#
loop_
_entity.id
_entity.type
_entity.pdbx_description
1 polymer ?
#
loop_
_entity_poly.entity_id
_entity_poly.type
_entity_poly.pdbx_seq_one_letter_code
_entity_poly.pdbx_strand_id
1 'polypeptide(L)'
;MLRTAACQILFLDVPDYAAVDSAVRMVEADRKAKGFAGLANAVLRGLGRDKAEALSSLDPLDDLAPWLRERWTAAYGDAETRAIAAVIASEPPLDLTVKSDPESWAARLGGFVTPTGSVRLKAEGAIP
;
A
#
# COMPACT_ATOMS: atom_id res chain seq x y z
N MET A 1 6.81 11.07 10.05
CA MET A 1 7.85 10.20 10.66
C MET A 1 7.22 8.90 11.18
N LEU A 2 6.46 8.90 12.28
CA LEU A 2 5.89 7.67 12.84
C LEU A 2 5.02 6.86 11.86
N ARG A 3 4.08 7.49 11.16
CA ARG A 3 3.23 6.79 10.17
C ARG A 3 4.04 6.16 9.04
N THR A 4 5.07 6.85 8.56
CA THR A 4 5.97 6.35 7.51
C THR A 4 6.75 5.13 7.98
N ALA A 5 7.33 5.19 9.18
CA ALA A 5 8.07 4.08 9.76
C ALA A 5 7.16 2.89 10.11
N ALA A 6 5.94 3.15 10.59
CA ALA A 6 4.92 2.13 10.78
C ALA A 6 4.57 1.44 9.45
N CYS A 7 4.43 2.19 8.36
CA CYS A 7 4.20 1.63 7.02
C CYS A 7 5.39 0.75 6.57
N GLN A 8 6.63 1.21 6.78
CA GLN A 8 7.83 0.43 6.47
C GLN A 8 7.86 -0.91 7.23
N ILE A 9 7.53 -0.89 8.53
CA ILE A 9 7.48 -2.09 9.36
C ILE A 9 6.35 -3.02 8.95
N LEU A 10 5.14 -2.48 8.71
CA LEU A 10 3.94 -3.30 8.50
C LEU A 10 3.84 -3.85 7.07
N PHE A 11 4.18 -3.06 6.05
CA PHE A 11 3.81 -3.34 4.66
C PHE A 11 4.98 -3.44 3.68
N LEU A 12 6.18 -2.95 4.03
CA LEU A 12 7.33 -2.97 3.12
C LEU A 12 8.33 -4.05 3.53
N ASP A 13 9.13 -4.50 2.56
CA ASP A 13 10.25 -5.42 2.78
C ASP A 13 11.49 -4.66 3.30
N VAL A 14 11.31 -3.92 4.39
CA VAL A 14 12.36 -3.18 5.09
C VAL A 14 12.59 -3.83 6.45
N PRO A 15 13.83 -4.18 6.84
CA PRO A 15 14.09 -4.70 8.16
C PRO A 15 13.62 -3.75 9.26
N ASP A 16 12.88 -4.25 10.26
CA ASP A 16 12.28 -3.43 11.33
C ASP A 16 13.30 -2.50 12.00
N TYR A 17 14.52 -2.98 12.26
CA TYR A 17 15.57 -2.17 12.90
C TYR A 17 15.98 -0.96 12.04
N ALA A 18 15.94 -1.09 10.71
CA ALA A 18 16.31 -0.02 9.78
C ALA A 18 15.21 1.03 9.69
N ALA A 19 13.94 0.61 9.69
CA ALA A 19 12.79 1.51 9.77
C ALA A 19 12.78 2.30 11.09
N VAL A 20 13.07 1.62 12.22
CA VAL A 20 13.16 2.24 13.55
C VAL A 20 14.32 3.23 13.62
N ASP A 21 15.54 2.84 13.21
CA ASP A 21 16.71 3.75 13.21
C ASP A 21 16.47 4.99 12.36
N SER A 22 15.93 4.82 11.15
CA SER A 22 15.58 5.93 10.26
C SER A 22 14.58 6.88 10.94
N ALA A 23 13.53 6.34 11.56
CA ALA A 23 12.53 7.14 12.25
C ALA A 23 13.11 7.91 13.45
N VAL A 24 13.95 7.26 14.26
CA VAL A 24 14.59 7.87 15.43
C VAL A 24 15.51 9.01 14.99
N ARG A 25 16.34 8.81 13.97
CA ARG A 25 17.21 9.86 13.43
C ARG A 25 16.41 11.05 12.90
N MET A 26 15.30 10.80 12.20
CA MET A 26 14.42 11.87 11.75
C MET A 26 13.83 12.66 12.94
N VAL A 27 13.42 11.98 14.01
CA VAL A 27 12.90 12.61 15.24
C VAL A 27 13.97 13.42 15.96
N GLU A 28 15.19 12.89 16.07
CA GLU A 28 16.32 13.58 16.71
C GLU A 28 16.77 14.83 15.94
N ALA A 29 16.65 14.82 14.62
CA ALA A 29 16.96 15.96 13.76
C ALA A 29 15.93 17.11 13.87
N ASP A 30 14.69 16.81 14.27
CA ASP A 30 13.66 17.82 14.49
C ASP A 30 13.73 18.37 15.92
N ARG A 31 14.06 19.66 16.06
CA ARG A 31 14.15 20.35 17.35
C ARG A 31 12.88 20.24 18.20
N LYS A 32 11.70 20.22 17.56
CA LYS A 32 10.42 20.12 18.28
C LYS A 32 10.11 18.68 18.70
N ALA A 33 10.63 17.70 17.97
CA ALA A 33 10.32 16.30 18.19
C ALA A 33 11.41 15.53 18.96
N LYS A 34 12.63 16.05 19.07
CA LYS A 34 13.80 15.37 19.66
C LYS A 34 13.54 14.72 21.02
N GLY A 35 12.75 15.36 21.89
CA GLY A 35 12.37 14.80 23.20
C GLY A 35 11.55 13.50 23.14
N PHE A 36 10.97 13.18 21.99
CA PHE A 36 10.14 12.00 21.75
C PHE A 36 10.90 10.84 21.11
N ALA A 37 12.22 10.92 20.92
CA ALA A 37 13.00 9.85 20.28
C ALA A 37 12.82 8.49 20.98
N GLY A 38 12.82 8.47 22.32
CA GLY A 38 12.57 7.26 23.11
C GLY A 38 11.15 6.72 22.93
N LEU A 39 10.14 7.60 22.87
CA LEU A 39 8.75 7.23 22.61
C LEU A 39 8.60 6.62 21.22
N ALA A 40 9.18 7.25 20.19
CA ALA A 40 9.13 6.75 18.82
C ALA A 40 9.75 5.36 18.70
N ASN A 41 10.92 5.15 19.30
CA ASN A 41 11.57 3.84 19.34
C ASN A 41 10.71 2.78 20.06
N ALA A 42 10.13 3.12 21.22
CA ALA A 42 9.29 2.19 21.97
C ALA A 42 8.03 1.79 21.20
N VAL A 43 7.33 2.76 20.61
CA VAL A 43 6.10 2.51 19.83
C VAL A 43 6.38 1.66 18.59
N LEU A 44 7.42 1.99 17.82
CA LEU A 44 7.74 1.26 16.58
C LEU A 44 8.25 -0.17 16.87
N ARG A 45 9.02 -0.37 17.94
CA ARG A 45 9.39 -1.73 18.38
C ARG A 45 8.21 -2.53 18.91
N GLY A 46 7.26 -1.87 19.59
CA GLY A 46 5.98 -2.46 19.96
C GLY A 46 5.25 -2.98 18.73
N LEU A 47 5.07 -2.10 17.74
CA LEU A 47 4.39 -2.43 16.48
C LEU A 47 5.05 -3.58 15.72
N GLY A 48 6.38 -3.65 15.67
CA GLY A 48 7.09 -4.76 15.04
C GLY A 48 6.84 -6.11 15.74
N ARG A 49 6.79 -6.12 17.08
CA ARG A 49 6.45 -7.34 17.85
C ARG A 49 5.02 -7.81 17.59
N ASP A 50 4.09 -6.86 17.48
CA ASP A 50 2.66 -7.13 17.35
C ASP A 50 2.20 -7.11 15.87
N LYS A 51 3.15 -7.17 14.91
CA LYS A 51 2.91 -7.01 13.47
C LYS A 51 1.86 -7.97 12.92
N ALA A 52 1.96 -9.25 13.28
CA ALA A 52 1.04 -10.28 12.76
C ALA A 52 -0.41 -10.02 13.23
N GLU A 53 -0.59 -9.67 14.50
CA GLU A 53 -1.89 -9.31 15.06
C GLU A 53 -2.45 -8.06 14.37
N ALA A 54 -1.64 -7.00 14.27
CA ALA A 54 -2.03 -5.76 13.60
C ALA A 54 -2.51 -6.00 12.16
N LEU A 55 -1.75 -6.77 11.37
CA LEU A 55 -2.12 -7.07 9.98
C LEU A 55 -3.37 -7.94 9.87
N SER A 56 -3.57 -8.89 10.78
CA SER A 56 -4.75 -9.77 10.78
C SER A 56 -6.07 -9.05 11.09
N SER A 57 -5.98 -7.87 11.72
CA SER A 57 -7.14 -7.07 12.12
C SER A 57 -7.62 -6.07 11.06
N LEU A 58 -6.90 -5.95 9.93
CA LEU A 58 -7.22 -4.96 8.90
C LEU A 58 -8.46 -5.36 8.10
N ASP A 59 -9.45 -4.48 8.02
CA ASP A 59 -10.59 -4.57 7.11
C ASP A 59 -10.36 -3.60 5.93
N PRO A 60 -10.43 -4.05 4.65
CA PRO A 60 -10.31 -3.15 3.50
C PRO A 60 -11.26 -1.95 3.52
N LEU A 61 -12.39 -2.06 4.22
CA LEU A 61 -13.32 -0.96 4.36
C LEU A 61 -12.81 0.17 5.28
N ASP A 62 -11.80 -0.08 6.10
CA ASP A 62 -11.20 0.92 6.99
C ASP A 62 -10.27 1.88 6.25
N ASP A 63 -9.82 1.50 5.05
CA ASP A 63 -9.07 2.37 4.13
C ASP A 63 -10.00 3.38 3.41
N LEU A 64 -11.32 3.19 3.48
CA LEU A 64 -12.28 4.14 2.95
C LEU A 64 -12.58 5.25 3.96
N ALA A 65 -12.64 6.49 3.47
CA ALA A 65 -13.19 7.57 4.28
C ALA A 65 -14.66 7.25 4.66
N PRO A 66 -15.12 7.56 5.90
CA PRO A 66 -16.46 7.17 6.36
C PRO A 66 -17.59 7.62 5.44
N TRP A 67 -17.53 8.86 4.93
CA TRP A 67 -18.52 9.40 3.99
C TRP A 67 -18.58 8.62 2.67
N LEU A 68 -17.46 8.05 2.22
CA LEU A 68 -17.37 7.29 0.97
C LEU A 68 -17.95 5.89 1.17
N ARG A 69 -17.62 5.25 2.31
CA ARG A 69 -18.20 3.97 2.72
C ARG A 69 -19.71 4.07 2.78
N GLU A 70 -20.26 5.06 3.50
CA GLU A 70 -21.71 5.30 3.59
C GLU A 70 -22.34 5.49 2.21
N ARG A 71 -21.73 6.33 1.36
CA ARG A 71 -22.24 6.62 0.02
C ARG A 71 -22.24 5.38 -0.88
N TRP A 72 -21.19 4.56 -0.85
CA TRP A 72 -21.09 3.36 -1.65
C TRP A 72 -22.00 2.26 -1.13
N THR A 73 -22.10 2.07 0.18
CA THR A 73 -23.05 1.12 0.77
C THR A 73 -24.49 1.48 0.39
N ALA A 74 -24.85 2.77 0.38
CA ALA A 74 -26.18 3.21 -0.06
C ALA A 74 -26.44 3.00 -1.56
N ALA A 75 -25.41 3.10 -2.40
CA ALA A 75 -25.54 2.99 -3.86
C ALA A 75 -25.44 1.55 -4.39
N TYR A 76 -24.58 0.73 -3.78
CA TYR A 76 -24.19 -0.58 -4.28
C TYR A 76 -24.47 -1.72 -3.31
N GLY A 77 -24.73 -1.45 -2.04
CA GLY A 77 -24.85 -2.47 -1.00
C GLY A 77 -23.52 -2.72 -0.27
N ASP A 78 -23.61 -3.41 0.87
CA ASP A 78 -22.45 -3.69 1.73
C ASP A 78 -21.45 -4.65 1.08
N ALA A 79 -21.95 -5.74 0.47
CA ALA A 79 -21.12 -6.77 -0.15
C ALA A 79 -20.30 -6.21 -1.32
N GLU A 80 -20.93 -5.45 -2.20
CA GLU A 80 -20.30 -4.80 -3.35
C GLU A 80 -19.29 -3.73 -2.89
N THR A 81 -19.63 -2.95 -1.86
CA THR A 81 -18.71 -1.94 -1.30
C THR A 81 -17.44 -2.60 -0.75
N ARG A 82 -17.59 -3.72 -0.03
CA ARG A 82 -16.46 -4.51 0.48
C ARG A 82 -15.63 -5.09 -0.65
N ALA A 83 -16.26 -5.62 -1.70
CA ALA A 83 -15.55 -6.15 -2.87
C ALA A 83 -14.74 -5.05 -3.58
N ILE A 84 -15.31 -3.85 -3.75
CA ILE A 84 -14.62 -2.71 -4.34
C ILE A 84 -13.42 -2.29 -3.48
N ALA A 85 -13.61 -2.17 -2.15
CA ALA A 85 -12.55 -1.80 -1.22
C ALA A 85 -11.39 -2.80 -1.25
N ALA A 86 -11.69 -4.10 -1.29
CA ALA A 86 -10.67 -5.15 -1.37
C ALA A 86 -9.83 -5.07 -2.66
N VAL A 87 -10.45 -4.75 -3.80
CA VAL A 87 -9.72 -4.56 -5.07
C VAL A 87 -8.85 -3.31 -5.03
N ILE A 88 -9.33 -2.21 -4.43
CA ILE A 88 -8.56 -0.97 -4.28
C ILE A 88 -7.34 -1.17 -3.36
N ALA A 89 -7.47 -2.01 -2.33
CA ALA A 89 -6.38 -2.30 -1.40
C ALA A 89 -5.26 -3.16 -2.02
N SER A 90 -5.56 -3.88 -3.11
CA SER A 90 -4.56 -4.65 -3.85
C SER A 90 -3.72 -3.79 -4.79
N GLU A 91 -2.48 -4.19 -5.06
CA GLU A 91 -1.62 -3.53 -6.04
C GLU A 91 -2.27 -3.54 -7.43
N PRO A 92 -2.49 -2.36 -8.07
CA PRO A 92 -3.13 -2.31 -9.36
C PRO A 92 -2.19 -2.83 -10.47
N PRO A 93 -2.73 -3.48 -11.52
CA PRO A 93 -1.92 -3.90 -12.65
C PRO A 93 -1.41 -2.69 -13.45
N LEU A 94 -0.27 -2.85 -14.13
CA LEU A 94 0.24 -1.84 -15.05
C LEU A 94 -0.35 -2.03 -16.45
N ASP A 95 -1.15 -1.04 -16.89
CA ASP A 95 -1.75 -0.99 -18.22
C ASP A 95 -1.06 0.07 -19.08
N LEU A 96 -0.58 -0.34 -20.26
CA LEU A 96 0.09 0.52 -21.21
C LEU A 96 -0.73 0.64 -22.49
N THR A 97 -1.08 1.87 -22.87
CA THR A 97 -1.73 2.12 -24.17
C THR A 97 -0.66 2.44 -25.21
N VAL A 98 -0.54 1.57 -26.21
CA VAL A 98 0.45 1.71 -27.29
C VAL A 98 -0.17 2.35 -28.52
N LYS A 99 0.66 3.00 -29.34
CA LYS A 99 0.19 3.72 -30.54
C LYS A 99 -0.41 2.79 -31.60
N SER A 100 0.11 1.57 -31.74
CA SER A 100 -0.31 0.58 -32.73
C SER A 100 0.19 -0.82 -32.34
N ASP A 101 -0.45 -1.86 -32.88
CA ASP A 101 -0.04 -3.26 -32.75
C ASP A 101 0.11 -3.74 -31.28
N PRO A 102 -0.99 -3.70 -30.49
CA PRO A 102 -0.96 -4.08 -29.08
C PRO A 102 -0.58 -5.55 -28.86
N GLU A 103 -0.87 -6.46 -29.80
CA GLU A 103 -0.49 -7.86 -29.71
C GLU A 103 1.04 -8.05 -29.71
N SER A 104 1.75 -7.37 -30.62
CA SER A 104 3.21 -7.40 -30.67
C SER A 104 3.85 -6.85 -29.40
N TRP A 105 3.28 -5.76 -28.85
CA TRP A 105 3.75 -5.19 -27.59
C TRP A 105 3.47 -6.11 -26.40
N ALA A 106 2.30 -6.75 -26.35
CA ALA A 106 1.98 -7.73 -25.32
C ALA A 106 2.98 -8.89 -25.31
N ALA A 107 3.35 -9.42 -26.49
CA ALA A 107 4.37 -10.46 -26.60
C ALA A 107 5.76 -9.99 -26.13
N ARG A 108 6.15 -8.75 -26.44
CA ARG A 108 7.45 -8.19 -26.06
C ARG A 108 7.57 -7.82 -24.58
N LEU A 109 6.47 -7.37 -23.98
CA LEU A 109 6.43 -6.89 -22.59
C LEU A 109 5.96 -7.96 -21.60
N GLY A 110 5.66 -9.18 -22.05
CA GLY A 110 5.17 -10.26 -21.19
C GLY A 110 3.75 -10.00 -20.67
N GLY A 111 2.93 -9.29 -21.43
CA GLY A 111 1.56 -8.91 -21.06
C GLY A 111 0.48 -9.60 -21.88
N PHE A 112 -0.74 -9.08 -21.77
CA PHE A 112 -1.89 -9.45 -22.61
C PHE A 112 -2.71 -8.22 -22.98
N VAL A 113 -3.39 -8.27 -24.12
CA VAL A 113 -4.25 -7.18 -24.59
C VAL A 113 -5.57 -7.21 -23.82
N THR A 114 -5.94 -6.09 -23.22
CA THR A 114 -7.21 -5.91 -22.51
C THR A 114 -8.37 -5.69 -23.50
N PRO A 115 -9.63 -5.83 -23.07
CA PRO A 115 -10.79 -5.53 -23.92
C PRO A 115 -10.83 -4.08 -24.44
N THR A 116 -10.11 -3.16 -23.79
CA THR A 116 -10.00 -1.75 -24.19
C THR A 116 -8.84 -1.49 -25.16
N GLY A 117 -8.08 -2.51 -25.53
CA GLY A 117 -6.93 -2.40 -26.45
C GLY A 117 -5.61 -1.98 -25.79
N SER A 118 -5.56 -1.85 -24.47
CA SER A 118 -4.32 -1.61 -23.72
C SER A 118 -3.56 -2.92 -23.51
N VAL A 119 -2.26 -2.84 -23.28
CA VAL A 119 -1.42 -3.99 -22.88
C VAL A 119 -1.30 -3.99 -21.37
N ARG A 120 -1.90 -4.99 -20.71
CA ARG A 120 -1.74 -5.22 -19.26
C ARG A 120 -0.53 -6.12 -19.04
N LEU A 121 0.43 -5.65 -18.24
CA LEU A 121 1.59 -6.47 -17.88
C LEU A 121 1.19 -7.54 -16.87
N LYS A 122 1.76 -8.74 -16.99
CA LYS A 122 1.71 -9.72 -15.89
C LYS A 122 2.57 -9.13 -14.76
N ALA A 123 2.05 -9.13 -13.54
CA ALA A 123 2.74 -8.59 -12.38
C ALA A 123 4.02 -9.39 -12.11
N GLU A 124 5.13 -8.98 -12.71
CA GLU A 124 6.46 -9.51 -12.46
C GLU A 124 7.42 -8.35 -12.19
N GLY A 125 7.53 -8.00 -10.91
CA GLY A 125 8.66 -7.25 -10.37
C GLY A 125 8.78 -5.78 -10.76
N ALA A 126 9.78 -5.13 -10.15
CA ALA A 126 10.06 -3.71 -10.31
C ALA A 126 10.18 -3.33 -11.78
N ILE A 127 9.49 -2.24 -12.16
CA ILE A 127 9.67 -1.60 -13.45
C ILE A 127 11.14 -1.10 -13.48
N PRO A 128 11.98 -1.59 -14.42
CA PRO A 128 13.39 -1.22 -14.50
C PRO A 128 13.61 0.25 -14.89
#